data_AF-A0A7X9JLP6-F1
#
_entry.id   AF-A0A7X9JLP6-F1
#
_cell.length_a   1.000
_cell.length_b   1.000
_cell.length_c   1.000
_cell.angle_alpha   90.00
_cell.angle_beta   90.00
_cell.angle_gamma   90.00
#
_symmetry.space_group_name_H-M   'P 1'
#
loop_
_entity.id
_entity.type
_entity.pdbx_description
1 polymer ?
#
loop_
_entity_poly.entity_id
_entity_poly.type
_entity_poly.pdbx_seq_one_letter_code
_entity_poly.pdbx_strand_id
1 'polypeptide(L)'
;MKLSFYKRTTGLLIATLLINHFSLSAQWISNDVNITMGNIRKFLIDTVNSKLYLGGNYMKVSNNVFGGFGYYEATSFKLLNNIVVDADIFSSTFYKNKIIVGGFFLSINEDSCIKCVAQWDSNEWKPLGAGLNSTVWNLKVIDDTLFAMGSYFLSGTSYLSGIAKWDGNNWINVYNFPQYDENIVNDICKYKNELYVGGNFHSYDTNNIRDIAKWNGQYWESVGGGIQGD
;
A
#
# COMPACT_ATOMS: atom_id res chain seq x y z
N MET A 1 -9.52 3.17 19.53
CA MET A 1 -9.87 4.43 18.82
C MET A 1 -11.17 4.17 18.08
N LYS A 2 -12.23 4.94 18.36
CA LYS A 2 -13.55 4.75 17.72
C LYS A 2 -13.53 5.50 16.38
N LEU A 3 -13.37 4.79 15.26
CA LEU A 3 -13.42 5.41 13.94
C LEU A 3 -14.88 5.59 13.55
N SER A 4 -15.39 6.82 13.66
CA SER A 4 -16.76 7.14 13.23
C SER A 4 -16.78 7.39 11.73
N PHE A 5 -17.40 6.47 10.98
CA PHE A 5 -17.71 6.67 9.57
C PHE A 5 -19.11 7.27 9.45
N TYR A 6 -19.25 8.28 8.58
CA TYR A 6 -20.52 8.95 8.35
C TYR A 6 -20.91 8.78 6.86
N LYS A 7 -22.17 8.42 6.59
CA LYS A 7 -22.76 8.28 5.24
C LYS A 7 -24.05 9.13 5.10
N ARG A 8 -24.30 9.70 3.91
CA ARG A 8 -25.57 10.36 3.53
C ARG A 8 -26.51 9.40 2.79
N THR A 9 -27.82 9.58 2.94
CA THR A 9 -28.89 8.67 2.45
C THR A 9 -29.01 8.49 0.93
N THR A 10 -28.27 9.25 0.11
CA THR A 10 -28.38 9.19 -1.37
C THR A 10 -27.07 8.88 -2.12
N GLY A 11 -26.01 8.44 -1.43
CA GLY A 11 -24.76 8.03 -2.08
C GLY A 11 -23.58 8.00 -1.13
N LEU A 12 -22.58 7.16 -1.43
CA LEU A 12 -21.37 7.02 -0.61
C LEU A 12 -20.34 8.09 -1.00
N LEU A 13 -20.36 9.25 -0.33
CA LEU A 13 -19.26 10.20 -0.37
C LEU A 13 -18.36 9.93 0.84
N ILE A 14 -17.21 9.29 0.64
CA ILE A 14 -16.19 9.17 1.68
C ILE A 14 -15.50 10.53 1.74
N ALA A 15 -15.60 11.18 2.89
CA ALA A 15 -15.25 12.58 3.08
C ALA A 15 -13.83 12.89 2.58
N THR A 16 -13.72 13.68 1.51
CA THR A 16 -12.62 14.61 1.35
C THR A 16 -12.61 15.53 2.58
N LEU A 17 -11.47 15.62 3.27
CA LEU A 17 -11.21 16.59 4.34
C LEU A 17 -11.74 17.97 3.95
N LEU A 18 -12.87 18.40 4.51
CA LEU A 18 -13.31 19.81 4.52
C LEU A 18 -14.30 19.97 5.68
N ILE A 19 -13.76 20.40 6.83
CA ILE A 19 -14.45 20.55 8.12
C ILE A 19 -15.60 21.56 8.08
N ASN A 20 -15.69 22.42 7.05
CA ASN A 20 -16.57 23.58 7.06
C ASN A 20 -17.93 23.43 6.35
N HIS A 21 -18.29 22.23 5.84
CA HIS A 21 -19.56 22.01 5.13
C HIS A 21 -20.58 21.10 5.85
N PHE A 22 -20.35 20.73 7.11
CA PHE A 22 -21.20 19.77 7.83
C PHE A 22 -22.49 20.34 8.46
N SER A 23 -22.81 21.64 8.31
CA SER A 23 -23.88 22.28 9.08
C SER A 23 -25.27 22.32 8.44
N LEU A 24 -25.50 21.84 7.19
CA LEU A 24 -26.75 22.17 6.48
C LEU A 24 -27.58 21.02 5.88
N SER A 25 -27.29 19.75 6.13
CA SER A 25 -28.33 18.72 5.90
C SER A 25 -28.12 17.47 6.74
N ALA A 26 -29.15 17.16 7.53
CA ALA A 26 -29.32 16.00 8.39
C ALA A 26 -29.02 14.65 7.71
N GLN A 27 -28.84 13.63 8.57
CA GLN A 27 -28.75 12.18 8.32
C GLN A 27 -27.34 11.60 8.15
N TRP A 28 -26.53 11.75 9.18
CA TRP A 28 -25.33 10.95 9.37
C TRP A 28 -25.60 9.92 10.46
N ILE A 29 -25.53 8.61 10.15
CA ILE A 29 -25.63 7.53 11.13
C ILE A 29 -24.23 6.97 11.37
N SER A 30 -23.80 6.91 12.63
CA SER A 30 -22.57 6.21 13.02
C SER A 30 -22.79 4.70 12.88
N ASN A 31 -22.12 4.08 11.92
CA ASN A 31 -22.04 2.63 11.85
C ASN A 31 -20.69 2.19 12.43
N ASP A 32 -20.70 1.90 13.73
CA ASP A 32 -19.52 1.39 14.43
C ASP A 32 -19.15 0.01 13.86
N VAL A 33 -18.01 -0.08 13.18
CA VAL A 33 -17.40 -1.38 12.88
C VAL A 33 -16.80 -1.87 14.20
N ASN A 34 -17.35 -2.95 14.77
CA ASN A 34 -16.82 -3.59 15.98
C ASN A 34 -15.51 -4.33 15.69
N ILE A 35 -14.48 -3.60 15.23
CA ILE A 35 -13.09 -4.06 15.19
C ILE A 35 -12.61 -4.08 16.64
N THR A 36 -12.53 -5.27 17.22
CA THR A 36 -12.24 -5.43 18.65
C THR A 36 -10.78 -5.74 18.92
N MET A 37 -10.00 -6.14 17.90
CA MET A 37 -8.56 -6.38 17.98
C MET A 37 -7.86 -6.05 16.66
N GLY A 38 -6.69 -5.40 16.71
CA GLY A 38 -5.83 -5.10 15.56
C GLY A 38 -5.78 -3.63 15.13
N ASN A 39 -4.96 -3.30 14.12
CA ASN A 39 -4.72 -1.93 13.64
C ASN A 39 -5.17 -1.74 12.19
N ILE A 40 -5.85 -0.63 11.91
CA ILE A 40 -6.05 -0.14 10.55
C ILE A 40 -4.78 0.59 10.11
N ARG A 41 -4.21 0.20 8.97
CA ARG A 41 -3.02 0.85 8.40
C ARG A 41 -3.30 1.60 7.10
N LYS A 42 -4.28 1.12 6.31
CA LYS A 42 -4.57 1.67 4.99
C LYS A 42 -6.06 1.71 4.69
N PHE A 43 -6.46 2.72 3.93
CA PHE A 43 -7.77 2.83 3.31
C PHE A 43 -7.61 2.86 1.79
N LEU A 44 -8.55 2.22 1.08
CA LEU A 44 -8.69 2.33 -0.37
C LEU A 44 -10.15 2.57 -0.72
N ILE A 45 -10.42 3.61 -1.51
CA ILE A 45 -11.77 4.07 -1.83
C ILE A 45 -12.11 3.67 -3.26
N ASP A 46 -13.19 2.91 -3.43
CA ASP A 46 -13.80 2.60 -4.73
C ASP A 46 -15.11 3.38 -4.87
N THR A 47 -15.05 4.48 -5.61
CA THR A 47 -16.22 5.32 -5.87
C THR A 47 -17.18 4.71 -6.89
N VAL A 48 -16.70 3.80 -7.75
CA VAL A 48 -17.52 3.16 -8.78
C VAL A 48 -18.45 2.13 -8.16
N ASN A 49 -17.90 1.28 -7.29
CA ASN A 49 -18.66 0.22 -6.63
C ASN A 49 -19.18 0.62 -5.25
N SER A 50 -18.95 1.88 -4.82
CA SER A 50 -19.32 2.38 -3.48
C SER A 50 -18.79 1.50 -2.35
N LYS A 51 -17.49 1.18 -2.38
CA LYS A 51 -16.80 0.37 -1.36
C LYS A 51 -15.66 1.15 -0.70
N LEU A 52 -15.54 0.99 0.61
CA LEU A 52 -14.37 1.43 1.38
C LEU A 52 -13.59 0.20 1.84
N TYR A 53 -12.43 -0.02 1.26
CA TYR A 53 -11.52 -1.09 1.65
C TYR A 53 -10.63 -0.66 2.81
N LEU A 54 -10.45 -1.58 3.77
CA LEU A 54 -9.66 -1.41 4.98
C LEU A 54 -8.54 -2.46 4.97
N GLY A 55 -7.30 -1.99 5.09
CA GLY A 55 -6.11 -2.82 5.21
C GLY A 55 -5.38 -2.62 6.53
N GLY A 56 -4.80 -3.68 7.08
CA GLY A 56 -3.96 -3.61 8.26
C GLY A 56 -3.62 -4.99 8.82
N ASN A 57 -3.44 -5.06 10.14
CA ASN A 57 -3.31 -6.31 10.89
C ASN A 57 -4.52 -6.39 11.80
N TYR A 58 -5.67 -6.81 11.27
CA TYR A 58 -6.86 -7.00 12.08
C TYR A 58 -6.82 -8.38 12.72
N MET A 59 -7.37 -8.47 13.92
CA MET A 59 -7.37 -9.67 14.74
C MET A 59 -8.79 -10.09 15.14
N LYS A 60 -9.82 -9.23 15.00
CA LYS A 60 -11.22 -9.63 15.20
C LYS A 60 -12.24 -8.57 14.76
N VAL A 61 -13.29 -8.98 14.03
CA VAL A 61 -14.54 -8.20 13.85
C VAL A 61 -15.69 -9.01 14.47
N SER A 62 -16.30 -8.48 15.52
CA SER A 62 -17.22 -9.27 16.37
C SER A 62 -16.52 -10.53 16.95
N ASN A 63 -16.99 -11.75 16.64
CA ASN A 63 -16.47 -13.01 17.20
C ASN A 63 -15.47 -13.77 16.31
N ASN A 64 -15.24 -13.29 15.10
CA ASN A 64 -14.44 -13.98 14.09
C ASN A 64 -13.07 -13.33 13.93
N VAL A 65 -12.02 -14.14 13.78
CA VAL A 65 -10.65 -13.68 13.45
C VAL A 65 -10.58 -13.48 11.94
N PHE A 66 -9.96 -12.38 11.50
CA PHE A 66 -9.86 -12.02 10.09
C PHE A 66 -8.46 -11.56 9.75
N GLY A 67 -8.00 -11.86 8.56
CA GLY A 67 -6.77 -11.28 8.03
C GLY A 67 -6.96 -9.91 7.43
N GLY A 68 -5.80 -9.29 7.22
CA GLY A 68 -5.57 -7.86 7.08
C GLY A 68 -6.24 -7.08 5.96
N PHE A 69 -7.27 -7.58 5.25
CA PHE A 69 -7.97 -6.80 4.23
C PHE A 69 -9.46 -7.16 4.08
N GLY A 70 -10.33 -6.15 4.08
CA GLY A 70 -11.76 -6.29 3.85
C GLY A 70 -12.38 -4.97 3.38
N TYR A 71 -13.71 -4.91 3.23
CA TYR A 71 -14.38 -3.70 2.76
C TYR A 71 -15.73 -3.46 3.44
N TYR A 72 -16.12 -2.21 3.51
CA TYR A 72 -17.46 -1.81 3.90
C TYR A 72 -18.34 -1.68 2.66
N GLU A 73 -19.52 -2.30 2.69
CA GLU A 73 -20.57 -2.13 1.69
C GLU A 73 -21.92 -1.92 2.37
N ALA A 74 -22.65 -0.90 1.91
CA ALA A 74 -23.97 -0.48 2.40
C ALA A 74 -24.04 -0.18 3.91
N THR A 75 -24.09 -1.22 4.74
CA THR A 75 -24.23 -1.21 6.20
C THR A 75 -23.34 -2.23 6.93
N SER A 76 -22.63 -3.09 6.21
CA SER A 76 -21.88 -4.21 6.79
C SER A 76 -20.44 -4.26 6.30
N PHE A 77 -19.53 -4.63 7.20
CA PHE A 77 -18.19 -5.01 6.80
C PHE A 77 -18.23 -6.41 6.18
N LYS A 78 -17.77 -6.50 4.94
CA LYS A 78 -17.62 -7.73 4.18
C LYS A 78 -16.15 -8.05 4.01
N LEU A 79 -15.87 -9.33 3.96
CA LEU A 79 -14.52 -9.84 3.78
C LEU A 79 -14.30 -10.14 2.30
N LEU A 80 -13.05 -10.05 1.89
CA LEU A 80 -12.60 -10.66 0.64
C LEU A 80 -12.10 -12.05 1.02
N ASN A 81 -12.59 -13.08 0.33
CA ASN A 81 -12.44 -14.49 0.66
C ASN A 81 -11.10 -14.84 1.32
N ASN A 82 -11.18 -15.43 2.52
CA ASN A 82 -10.13 -16.16 3.26
C ASN A 82 -8.76 -15.49 3.44
N ILE A 83 -8.67 -14.16 3.50
CA ILE A 83 -7.38 -13.56 3.88
C ILE A 83 -7.05 -13.87 5.34
N VAL A 84 -6.01 -14.69 5.48
CA VAL A 84 -4.78 -14.66 6.30
C VAL A 84 -4.89 -14.62 7.84
N VAL A 85 -4.42 -15.68 8.46
CA VAL A 85 -3.83 -15.66 9.81
C VAL A 85 -2.40 -15.11 9.65
N ASP A 86 -2.06 -13.98 10.30
CA ASP A 86 -0.72 -13.34 10.35
C ASP A 86 -0.27 -12.36 9.24
N ALA A 87 -1.15 -11.83 8.38
CA ALA A 87 -0.80 -10.77 7.42
C ALA A 87 -0.83 -9.38 8.08
N ASP A 88 0.08 -8.52 7.64
CA ASP A 88 0.01 -7.09 7.88
C ASP A 88 0.00 -6.31 6.55
N ILE A 89 -1.14 -5.72 6.21
CA ILE A 89 -1.31 -4.96 4.97
C ILE A 89 -0.96 -3.49 5.22
N PHE A 90 0.20 -3.07 4.72
CA PHE A 90 0.66 -1.68 4.83
C PHE A 90 0.11 -0.79 3.71
N SER A 91 -0.17 -1.35 2.54
CA SER A 91 -0.63 -0.58 1.40
C SER A 91 -1.62 -1.32 0.51
N SER A 92 -2.46 -0.55 -0.16
CA SER A 92 -3.36 -1.01 -1.19
C SER A 92 -3.60 0.10 -2.21
N THR A 93 -3.79 -0.29 -3.47
CA THR A 93 -4.04 0.64 -4.59
C THR A 93 -4.86 -0.05 -5.68
N PHE A 94 -5.48 0.75 -6.55
CA PHE A 94 -6.04 0.26 -7.81
C PHE A 94 -4.98 0.27 -8.90
N TYR A 95 -4.88 -0.84 -9.64
CA TYR A 95 -4.04 -0.93 -10.83
C TYR A 95 -4.75 -1.78 -11.89
N LYS A 96 -4.98 -1.20 -13.08
CA LYS A 96 -5.67 -1.87 -14.21
C LYS A 96 -6.97 -2.59 -13.78
N ASN A 97 -7.84 -1.88 -13.07
CA ASN A 97 -9.13 -2.36 -12.52
C ASN A 97 -9.03 -3.51 -11.50
N LYS A 98 -7.84 -3.78 -10.96
CA LYS A 98 -7.64 -4.73 -9.86
C LYS A 98 -7.20 -4.01 -8.61
N ILE A 99 -7.46 -4.62 -7.46
CA ILE A 99 -6.89 -4.17 -6.20
C ILE A 99 -5.56 -4.88 -6.01
N ILE A 100 -4.52 -4.09 -5.77
CA ILE A 100 -3.21 -4.60 -5.38
C ILE A 100 -3.04 -4.31 -3.90
N VAL A 101 -2.57 -5.30 -3.14
CA VAL A 101 -2.18 -5.13 -1.74
C VAL A 101 -0.71 -5.41 -1.58
N GLY A 102 -0.08 -4.67 -0.68
CA GLY A 102 1.32 -4.78 -0.31
C GLY A 102 1.43 -4.78 1.20
N GLY A 103 2.32 -5.61 1.73
CA GLY A 103 2.43 -5.79 3.17
C GLY A 103 3.57 -6.69 3.60
N PHE A 104 3.47 -7.17 4.82
CA PHE A 104 4.23 -8.31 5.32
C PHE A 104 3.31 -9.52 5.41
N PHE A 105 3.49 -10.48 4.50
CA PHE A 105 2.80 -11.77 4.51
C PHE A 105 3.59 -12.78 3.68
N LEU A 106 3.70 -14.01 4.20
CA LEU A 106 4.46 -15.09 3.56
C LEU A 106 3.60 -16.02 2.69
N SER A 107 2.28 -15.96 2.84
CA SER A 107 1.30 -16.67 2.03
C SER A 107 -0.07 -15.98 2.12
N ILE A 108 -0.94 -16.25 1.15
CA ILE A 108 -2.38 -15.95 1.24
C ILE A 108 -3.12 -17.24 0.90
N ASN A 109 -4.14 -17.62 1.67
CA ASN A 109 -4.89 -18.88 1.48
C ASN A 109 -4.00 -20.13 1.45
N GLU A 110 -2.98 -20.21 2.33
CA GLU A 110 -1.98 -21.29 2.35
C GLU A 110 -1.10 -21.38 1.07
N ASP A 111 -1.32 -20.52 0.08
CA ASP A 111 -0.47 -20.42 -1.10
C ASP A 111 0.79 -19.60 -0.80
N SER A 112 1.90 -20.31 -0.59
CA SER A 112 3.24 -19.75 -0.36
C SER A 112 3.85 -19.06 -1.59
N CYS A 113 3.22 -19.14 -2.78
CA CYS A 113 3.65 -18.37 -3.95
C CYS A 113 3.31 -16.88 -3.80
N ILE A 114 2.36 -16.53 -2.92
CA ILE A 114 1.93 -15.16 -2.70
C ILE A 114 2.76 -14.51 -1.60
N LYS A 115 3.72 -13.65 -2.00
CA LYS A 115 4.73 -13.08 -1.08
C LYS A 115 4.72 -11.56 -1.12
N CYS A 116 4.29 -10.96 -0.01
CA CYS A 116 4.29 -9.51 0.28
C CYS A 116 3.58 -8.57 -0.72
N VAL A 117 3.18 -9.05 -1.90
CA VAL A 117 2.36 -8.34 -2.88
C VAL A 117 1.39 -9.31 -3.57
N ALA A 118 0.12 -8.93 -3.66
CA ALA A 118 -0.93 -9.75 -4.24
C ALA A 118 -1.95 -8.90 -5.00
N GLN A 119 -2.63 -9.53 -5.97
CA GLN A 119 -3.73 -8.91 -6.71
C GLN A 119 -5.05 -9.62 -6.41
N TRP A 120 -6.11 -8.85 -6.26
CA TRP A 120 -7.48 -9.35 -6.18
C TRP A 120 -8.18 -9.17 -7.53
N ASP A 121 -8.72 -10.26 -8.07
CA ASP A 121 -9.37 -10.29 -9.40
C ASP A 121 -10.90 -10.35 -9.36
N SER A 122 -11.50 -10.06 -8.20
CA SER A 122 -12.94 -10.22 -7.89
C SER A 122 -13.36 -11.59 -7.38
N ASN A 123 -12.54 -12.63 -7.54
CA ASN A 123 -12.86 -13.98 -7.06
C ASN A 123 -11.84 -14.50 -6.04
N GLU A 124 -10.55 -14.37 -6.35
CA GLU A 124 -9.46 -14.92 -5.55
C GLU A 124 -8.24 -13.99 -5.50
N TRP A 125 -7.39 -14.22 -4.50
CA TRP A 125 -6.07 -13.60 -4.44
C TRP A 125 -5.11 -14.35 -5.33
N LYS A 126 -4.36 -13.61 -6.15
CA LYS A 126 -3.32 -14.14 -7.01
C LYS A 126 -1.98 -13.52 -6.69
N PRO A 127 -0.87 -14.27 -6.88
CA PRO A 127 0.45 -13.68 -6.84
C PRO A 127 0.58 -12.62 -7.95
N LEU A 128 1.40 -11.61 -7.70
CA LEU A 128 1.80 -10.63 -8.70
C LEU A 128 3.28 -10.84 -9.03
N GLY A 129 3.52 -11.60 -10.10
CA GLY A 129 4.86 -12.11 -10.45
C GLY A 129 5.37 -13.11 -9.41
N ALA A 130 6.69 -13.14 -9.20
CA ALA A 130 7.31 -13.96 -8.16
C ALA A 130 7.14 -13.39 -6.73
N GLY A 131 6.40 -12.29 -6.56
CA GLY A 131 6.27 -11.56 -5.31
C GLY A 131 7.55 -10.81 -4.93
N LEU A 132 7.62 -10.37 -3.67
CA LEU A 132 8.76 -9.64 -3.11
C LEU A 132 9.22 -10.33 -1.82
N ASN A 133 10.53 -10.41 -1.59
CA ASN A 133 11.09 -11.26 -0.54
C ASN A 133 11.09 -10.66 0.88
N SER A 134 10.55 -9.46 1.05
CA SER A 134 10.45 -8.76 2.34
C SER A 134 9.30 -7.75 2.26
N THR A 135 9.11 -6.98 3.33
CA THR A 135 7.98 -6.09 3.52
C THR A 135 7.83 -5.07 2.39
N VAL A 136 6.60 -4.92 1.91
CA VAL A 136 6.18 -3.81 1.04
C VAL A 136 5.47 -2.78 1.91
N TRP A 137 6.11 -1.63 2.12
CA TRP A 137 5.58 -0.54 2.93
C TRP A 137 4.53 0.27 2.17
N ASN A 138 4.73 0.44 0.86
CA ASN A 138 3.89 1.30 0.06
C ASN A 138 3.75 0.83 -1.40
N LEU A 139 2.64 1.20 -2.02
CA LEU A 139 2.30 0.89 -3.41
C LEU A 139 1.74 2.17 -4.03
N LYS A 140 2.26 2.57 -5.19
CA LYS A 140 1.77 3.75 -5.92
C LYS A 140 1.67 3.49 -7.41
N VAL A 141 0.68 4.08 -8.04
CA VAL A 141 0.58 4.12 -9.50
C VAL A 141 0.98 5.52 -9.96
N ILE A 142 2.01 5.60 -10.79
CA ILE A 142 2.51 6.85 -11.38
C ILE A 142 2.64 6.62 -12.88
N ASP A 143 1.99 7.45 -13.69
CA ASP A 143 1.97 7.33 -15.17
C ASP A 143 1.68 5.89 -15.64
N ASP A 144 0.57 5.30 -15.16
CA ASP A 144 0.13 3.92 -15.47
C ASP A 144 1.13 2.80 -15.09
N THR A 145 2.17 3.13 -14.34
CA THR A 145 3.15 2.19 -13.83
C THR A 145 2.92 1.96 -12.34
N LEU A 146 2.83 0.68 -11.95
CA LEU A 146 2.75 0.31 -10.55
C LEU A 146 4.15 0.22 -9.95
N PHE A 147 4.36 0.92 -8.85
CA PHE A 147 5.56 0.93 -8.04
C PHE A 147 5.29 0.29 -6.69
N ALA A 148 6.28 -0.46 -6.21
CA ALA A 148 6.36 -0.94 -4.85
C ALA A 148 7.58 -0.31 -4.16
N MET A 149 7.42 0.01 -2.88
CA MET A 149 8.45 0.54 -2.00
C MET A 149 8.45 -0.29 -0.71
N GLY A 150 9.63 -0.65 -0.22
CA GLY A 150 9.80 -1.62 0.84
C GLY A 150 11.23 -1.77 1.32
N SER A 151 11.47 -2.88 2.03
CA SER A 151 12.78 -3.32 2.53
C SER A 151 13.27 -4.61 1.84
N TYR A 152 12.73 -4.91 0.66
CA TYR A 152 13.06 -6.11 -0.11
C TYR A 152 14.24 -5.89 -1.05
N PHE A 153 14.88 -6.99 -1.42
CA PHE A 153 16.03 -6.98 -2.33
C PHE A 153 15.93 -8.03 -3.44
N LEU A 154 14.87 -8.84 -3.46
CA LEU A 154 14.62 -9.83 -4.52
C LEU A 154 13.15 -9.92 -4.92
N SER A 155 12.95 -10.20 -6.22
CA SER A 155 11.73 -10.81 -6.76
C SER A 155 12.13 -12.06 -7.54
N GLY A 156 11.83 -13.25 -7.01
CA GLY A 156 12.37 -14.50 -7.53
C GLY A 156 13.91 -14.49 -7.49
N THR A 157 14.53 -14.51 -8.67
CA THR A 157 15.99 -14.43 -8.85
C THR A 157 16.50 -13.04 -9.22
N SER A 158 15.61 -12.05 -9.38
CA SER A 158 15.97 -10.69 -9.82
C SER A 158 16.32 -9.80 -8.62
N TYR A 159 17.47 -9.15 -8.67
CA TYR A 159 17.91 -8.20 -7.65
C TYR A 159 17.16 -6.86 -7.74
N LEU A 160 16.72 -6.40 -6.58
CA LEU A 160 15.99 -5.15 -6.35
C LEU A 160 16.65 -4.38 -5.20
N SER A 161 16.15 -3.18 -4.90
CA SER A 161 16.81 -2.26 -3.97
C SER A 161 15.78 -1.43 -3.20
N GLY A 162 14.86 -2.11 -2.50
CA GLY A 162 13.78 -1.46 -1.75
C GLY A 162 12.71 -0.78 -2.61
N ILE A 163 12.95 -0.59 -3.91
CA ILE A 163 12.00 -0.04 -4.87
C ILE A 163 11.95 -0.89 -6.15
N ALA A 164 10.74 -1.11 -6.66
CA ALA A 164 10.53 -1.84 -7.90
C ALA A 164 9.34 -1.27 -8.68
N LYS A 165 9.38 -1.42 -10.00
CA LYS A 165 8.23 -1.17 -10.88
C LYS A 165 7.76 -2.46 -11.54
N TRP A 166 6.46 -2.56 -11.77
CA TRP A 166 5.85 -3.68 -12.48
C TRP A 166 5.90 -3.45 -13.98
N ASP A 167 6.50 -4.36 -14.74
CA ASP A 167 6.58 -4.26 -16.21
C ASP A 167 5.41 -4.94 -16.94
N GLY A 168 4.51 -5.60 -16.20
CA GLY A 168 3.43 -6.43 -16.74
C GLY A 168 3.59 -7.92 -16.43
N ASN A 169 4.82 -8.38 -16.25
CA ASN A 169 5.18 -9.78 -15.98
C ASN A 169 6.11 -9.95 -14.77
N ASN A 170 6.99 -8.98 -14.51
CA ASN A 170 8.02 -9.02 -13.48
C ASN A 170 8.12 -7.70 -12.70
N TRP A 171 8.60 -7.82 -11.47
CA TRP A 171 9.10 -6.68 -10.71
C TRP A 171 10.55 -6.41 -11.12
N ILE A 172 10.81 -5.20 -11.60
CA ILE A 172 12.14 -4.77 -12.05
C ILE A 172 12.62 -3.55 -11.26
N ASN A 173 13.94 -3.43 -11.13
CA ASN A 173 14.56 -2.30 -10.45
C ASN A 173 14.19 -0.97 -11.16
N VAL A 174 13.94 0.08 -10.39
CA VAL A 174 13.63 1.41 -10.91
C VAL A 174 14.91 2.16 -11.26
N TYR A 175 15.30 2.06 -12.53
CA TYR A 175 16.44 2.79 -13.11
C TYR A 175 17.76 2.55 -12.38
N ASN A 176 18.01 1.29 -11.97
CA ASN A 176 19.18 0.90 -11.20
C ASN A 176 19.34 1.73 -9.92
N PHE A 177 18.24 1.89 -9.16
CA PHE A 177 18.30 2.48 -7.84
C PHE A 177 19.39 1.76 -7.04
N PRO A 178 20.35 2.50 -6.45
CA PRO A 178 21.54 1.85 -5.92
C PRO A 178 21.24 0.97 -4.70
N GLN A 179 22.10 -0.02 -4.49
CA GLN A 179 22.03 -0.89 -3.33
C GLN A 179 22.88 -0.30 -2.20
N TYR A 180 22.27 -0.20 -1.01
CA TYR A 180 22.89 0.31 0.22
C TYR A 180 22.74 -0.72 1.34
N ASP A 181 23.56 -0.58 2.40
CA ASP A 181 23.53 -1.49 3.56
C ASP A 181 22.17 -1.48 4.28
N GLU A 182 21.56 -0.30 4.37
CA GLU A 182 20.16 -0.10 4.73
C GLU A 182 19.43 0.44 3.49
N ASN A 183 18.49 -0.31 2.94
CA ASN A 183 17.78 0.09 1.72
C ASN A 183 16.27 -0.03 1.89
N ILE A 184 15.74 0.84 2.75
CA ILE A 184 14.31 0.94 3.01
C ILE A 184 13.79 2.15 2.25
N VAL A 185 13.04 1.90 1.19
CA VAL A 185 12.29 2.97 0.52
C VAL A 185 10.88 2.98 1.10
N ASN A 186 10.46 4.13 1.64
CA ASN A 186 9.15 4.28 2.27
C ASN A 186 8.12 4.87 1.31
N ASP A 187 8.55 5.75 0.41
CA ASP A 187 7.64 6.38 -0.55
C ASP A 187 8.32 6.79 -1.86
N ILE A 188 7.51 6.95 -2.90
CA ILE A 188 7.88 7.54 -4.18
C ILE A 188 6.87 8.63 -4.55
N CYS A 189 7.30 9.69 -5.20
CA CYS A 189 6.40 10.63 -5.86
C CYS A 189 7.00 11.16 -7.16
N LYS A 190 6.14 11.77 -7.99
CA LYS A 190 6.55 12.50 -9.19
C LYS A 190 6.32 13.99 -8.95
N TYR A 191 7.36 14.80 -9.15
CA TYR A 191 7.30 16.25 -9.05
C TYR A 191 8.07 16.85 -10.22
N LYS A 192 7.46 17.79 -10.96
CA LYS A 192 8.07 18.43 -12.15
C LYS A 192 8.69 17.43 -13.15
N ASN A 193 8.02 16.31 -13.40
CA ASN A 193 8.47 15.20 -14.24
C ASN A 193 9.71 14.42 -13.76
N GLU A 194 10.21 14.71 -12.55
CA GLU A 194 11.24 13.93 -11.90
C GLU A 194 10.61 12.98 -10.87
N LEU A 195 11.21 11.80 -10.69
CA LEU A 195 10.83 10.90 -9.61
C LEU A 195 11.67 11.19 -8.39
N TYR A 196 11.03 11.18 -7.24
CA TYR A 196 11.66 11.32 -5.94
C TYR A 196 11.31 10.11 -5.10
N VAL A 197 12.31 9.58 -4.40
CA VAL A 197 12.13 8.52 -3.40
C VAL A 197 12.53 9.06 -2.05
N GLY A 198 11.78 8.64 -1.03
CA GLY A 198 12.06 8.96 0.37
C GLY A 198 12.12 7.66 1.18
N GLY A 199 13.03 7.59 2.14
CA GLY A 199 13.27 6.36 2.88
C GLY A 199 14.34 6.50 3.95
N ASN A 200 14.78 5.35 4.44
CA ASN A 200 16.02 5.21 5.19
C ASN A 200 16.98 4.46 4.27
N PHE A 201 17.88 5.22 3.66
CA PHE A 201 18.96 4.69 2.83
C PHE A 201 20.12 5.66 2.82
N HIS A 202 21.33 5.13 2.75
CA HIS A 202 22.55 5.94 2.80
C HIS A 202 23.65 5.34 1.92
N SER A 203 24.18 6.15 1.01
CA SER A 203 25.38 5.83 0.25
C SER A 203 26.64 6.28 0.98
N TYR A 204 27.63 5.39 1.06
CA TYR A 204 28.97 5.70 1.56
C TYR A 204 29.94 6.14 0.44
N ASP A 205 29.42 6.34 -0.78
CA ASP A 205 30.20 6.76 -1.94
C ASP A 205 30.27 8.29 -2.09
N THR A 206 30.92 8.78 -3.14
CA THR A 206 31.08 10.21 -3.40
C THR A 206 29.76 10.94 -3.69
N ASN A 207 28.68 10.22 -3.98
CA ASN A 207 27.40 10.82 -4.35
C ASN A 207 26.56 11.22 -3.12
N ASN A 208 26.90 10.69 -1.94
CA ASN A 208 26.27 10.99 -0.64
C ASN A 208 24.74 11.11 -0.74
N ILE A 209 24.11 10.10 -1.34
CA ILE A 209 22.67 9.98 -1.44
C ILE A 209 22.18 9.49 -0.08
N ARG A 210 21.28 10.26 0.51
CA ARG A 210 20.79 10.00 1.86
C ARG A 210 19.33 10.39 1.97
N ASP A 211 18.49 9.46 2.43
CA ASP A 211 17.08 9.60 2.82
C ASP A 211 16.10 10.11 1.75
N ILE A 212 16.53 10.98 0.82
CA ILE A 212 15.80 11.48 -0.33
C ILE A 212 16.72 11.48 -1.55
N ALA A 213 16.27 10.84 -2.63
CA ALA A 213 16.96 10.84 -3.91
C ALA A 213 16.00 11.22 -5.04
N LYS A 214 16.53 11.83 -6.11
CA LYS A 214 15.76 12.11 -7.33
C LYS A 214 16.37 11.48 -8.57
N TRP A 215 15.53 11.06 -9.52
CA TRP A 215 15.96 10.57 -10.82
C TRP A 215 16.01 11.74 -11.80
N ASN A 216 17.20 12.04 -12.32
CA ASN A 216 17.42 13.16 -13.24
C ASN A 216 17.30 12.79 -14.74
N GLY A 217 16.96 11.53 -15.05
CA GLY A 217 16.92 11.01 -16.42
C GLY A 217 18.09 10.10 -16.78
N GLN A 218 19.19 10.12 -16.02
CA GLN A 218 20.38 9.32 -16.27
C GLN A 218 20.88 8.56 -15.02
N TYR A 219 20.81 9.17 -13.84
CA TYR A 219 21.17 8.55 -12.57
C TYR A 219 20.32 9.09 -11.41
N TRP A 220 20.33 8.37 -10.30
CA TRP A 220 19.78 8.85 -9.03
C TRP A 220 20.77 9.82 -8.38
N GLU A 221 20.28 10.93 -7.85
CA GLU A 221 21.10 11.97 -7.23
C GLU A 221 20.55 12.42 -5.87
N SER A 222 21.45 12.92 -5.02
CA SER A 222 21.12 13.41 -3.68
C SER A 222 20.26 14.66 -3.77
N VAL A 223 19.23 14.76 -2.93
CA VAL A 223 18.41 15.96 -2.81
C VAL A 223 18.85 16.72 -1.56
N GLY A 224 19.71 17.72 -1.75
CA GLY A 224 20.14 18.62 -0.69
C GLY A 224 20.92 17.96 0.47
N GLY A 225 21.51 16.77 0.25
CA GLY A 225 22.25 16.03 1.28
C GLY A 225 21.37 15.16 2.20
N GLY A 226 20.07 15.07 1.92
CA GLY A 226 19.13 14.27 2.69
C GLY A 226 18.52 14.99 3.88
N ILE A 227 17.69 14.26 4.62
CA ILE A 227 17.08 14.70 5.89
C ILE A 227 17.45 13.70 6.96
N GLN A 228 18.50 13.99 7.73
CA GLN A 228 18.85 13.15 8.88
C GLN A 228 17.68 13.17 9.87
N GLY A 229 16.92 12.08 9.90
CA GLY A 229 16.00 11.78 10.99
C GLY A 229 16.80 11.25 12.18
N ASP A 230 16.43 11.67 13.39
CA ASP A 230 16.92 11.08 14.64
C ASP A 230 16.25 9.73 14.94
#